data_AF-A0A817P870-F1
#
_entry.id   AF-A0A817P870-F1
#
_cell.length_a   1.000
_cell.length_b   1.000
_cell.length_c   1.000
_cell.angle_alpha   90.00
_cell.angle_beta   90.00
_cell.angle_gamma   90.00
#
_symmetry.space_group_name_H-M   'P 1'
#
loop_
_entity.id
_entity.type
_entity.pdbx_description
1 polymer ?
#
loop_
_entity_poly.entity_id
_entity_poly.type
_entity_poly.pdbx_seq_one_letter_code
_entity_poly.pdbx_strand_id
1 'polypeptide(L)'
;MDDIPPNNNRIAEALGDITQLPKDMKIALTNKIDESFQPVPKPSFGDWLGNHEEKRQTMKLFECNKSKAVPRGTHKTIYIHPVGSFNHSRAAPLDVIIEFSCVFFSGCEVELLPCMGVGVGVEVAVEEINT
;
A
#
# COMPACT_ATOMS: atom_id res chain seq x y z
N MET A 1 -22.48 2.56 -5.16
CA MET A 1 -22.03 2.85 -3.78
C MET A 1 -21.70 4.32 -3.79
N ASP A 2 -22.58 5.12 -3.20
CA ASP A 2 -22.31 6.53 -2.99
C ASP A 2 -21.28 6.61 -1.86
N ASP A 3 -20.17 7.32 -2.08
CA ASP A 3 -19.10 7.54 -1.09
C ASP A 3 -19.57 8.53 -0.02
N ILE A 4 -20.65 8.18 0.66
CA ILE A 4 -21.19 8.94 1.78
C ILE A 4 -20.29 8.63 2.98
N PRO A 5 -19.61 9.65 3.56
CA PRO A 5 -18.80 9.45 4.75
C PRO A 5 -19.63 8.77 5.85
N PRO A 6 -19.07 7.80 6.59
CA PRO A 6 -19.79 7.18 7.69
C PRO A 6 -20.17 8.26 8.73
N ASN A 7 -21.41 8.23 9.20
CA ASN A 7 -21.84 9.13 10.27
C ASN A 7 -21.28 8.68 11.62
N ASN A 8 -21.35 9.56 12.64
CA ASN A 8 -20.81 9.29 13.97
C ASN A 8 -21.34 7.99 14.60
N ASN A 9 -22.58 7.60 14.31
CA ASN A 9 -23.16 6.36 14.84
C ASN A 9 -22.50 5.12 14.23
N ARG A 10 -22.25 5.11 12.91
CA ARG A 10 -21.54 4.00 12.25
C ARG A 10 -20.07 3.95 12.65
N ILE A 11 -19.45 5.11 12.89
CA ILE A 11 -18.08 5.19 13.40
C ILE A 11 -18.04 4.58 14.81
N ALA A 12 -18.96 4.96 15.70
CA ALA A 12 -19.03 4.41 17.06
C ALA A 12 -19.29 2.89 17.07
N GLU A 13 -20.18 2.41 16.20
CA GLU A 13 -20.46 0.98 16.04
C GLU A 13 -19.23 0.19 15.57
N ALA A 14 -18.48 0.73 14.60
CA ALA A 14 -17.27 0.10 14.08
C ALA A 14 -16.11 0.11 15.08
N LEU A 15 -15.98 1.18 15.88
CA LEU A 15 -14.93 1.30 16.90
C LEU A 15 -15.18 0.38 18.11
N GLY A 16 -16.44 0.12 18.46
CA GLY A 16 -16.79 -0.70 19.62
C GLY A 16 -16.30 -0.09 20.95
N ASP A 17 -16.07 -0.94 21.96
CA ASP A 17 -15.55 -0.49 23.25
C ASP A 17 -14.03 -0.30 23.21
N ILE A 18 -13.60 0.96 23.10
CA ILE A 18 -12.19 1.36 23.09
C ILE A 18 -11.66 1.76 24.48
N THR A 19 -12.46 1.62 25.55
CA THR A 19 -12.09 2.08 26.90
C THR A 19 -10.95 1.28 27.52
N GLN A 20 -10.71 0.05 27.07
CA GLN A 20 -9.64 -0.82 27.57
C GLN A 20 -8.35 -0.75 26.73
N LEU A 21 -8.32 0.07 25.67
CA LEU A 21 -7.16 0.16 24.81
C LEU A 21 -5.98 0.89 25.48
N PRO A 22 -4.73 0.53 25.13
CA PRO A 22 -3.54 1.30 25.46
C PRO A 22 -3.66 2.76 25.00
N LYS A 23 -2.96 3.66 25.69
CA LYS A 23 -3.06 5.11 25.48
C LYS A 23 -2.85 5.52 24.01
N ASP A 24 -1.83 4.96 23.37
CA ASP A 24 -1.48 5.33 21.98
C ASP A 24 -2.54 4.88 20.98
N MET A 25 -3.15 3.70 21.20
CA MET A 25 -4.25 3.21 20.37
C MET A 25 -5.53 4.03 20.59
N LYS A 26 -5.81 4.44 21.84
CA LYS A 26 -6.92 5.35 22.11
C LYS A 26 -6.73 6.65 21.34
N ILE A 27 -5.55 7.26 21.38
CA ILE A 27 -5.26 8.51 20.64
C ILE A 27 -5.48 8.31 19.14
N ALA A 28 -4.96 7.22 18.56
CA ALA A 28 -5.13 6.93 17.14
C ALA A 28 -6.61 6.77 16.72
N LEU A 29 -7.47 6.25 17.61
CA LEU A 29 -8.87 5.95 17.32
C LEU A 29 -9.87 7.01 17.82
N THR A 30 -9.48 7.90 18.74
CA THR A 30 -10.34 8.96 19.31
C THR A 30 -10.04 10.35 18.79
N ASN A 31 -8.89 10.56 18.14
CA ASN A 31 -8.65 11.81 17.43
C ASN A 31 -9.81 12.02 16.46
N LYS A 32 -10.51 13.14 16.64
CA LYS A 32 -11.66 13.51 15.81
C LYS A 32 -11.22 13.41 14.35
N ILE A 33 -11.81 12.44 13.66
CA ILE A 33 -11.56 12.13 12.24
C ILE A 33 -11.61 13.43 11.42
N ASP A 34 -12.46 14.37 11.84
CA ASP A 34 -12.72 15.66 11.25
C ASP A 34 -11.51 16.61 11.16
N GLU A 35 -10.48 16.48 12.01
CA GLU A 35 -9.29 17.35 11.97
C GLU A 35 -8.09 16.64 11.32
N SER A 36 -7.91 15.35 11.59
CA SER A 36 -6.77 14.57 11.10
C SER A 36 -6.97 14.00 9.69
N PHE A 37 -8.22 13.82 9.25
CA PHE A 37 -8.57 13.22 7.97
C PHE A 37 -9.65 14.04 7.29
N GLN A 38 -9.23 15.15 6.66
CA GLN A 38 -10.12 15.89 5.77
C GLN A 38 -10.62 14.96 4.66
N PRO A 39 -11.91 15.04 4.28
CA PRO A 39 -12.42 14.29 3.14
C PRO A 39 -11.57 14.56 1.89
N VAL A 40 -11.26 13.51 1.14
CA VAL A 40 -10.56 13.65 -0.13
C VAL A 40 -11.43 14.52 -1.06
N PRO A 41 -10.91 15.64 -1.58
CA PRO A 41 -11.69 16.49 -2.47
C PRO A 41 -12.03 15.74 -3.75
N LYS A 42 -13.12 16.17 -4.41
CA LYS A 42 -13.43 15.64 -5.75
C LYS A 42 -12.26 15.93 -6.69
N PRO A 43 -11.91 15.00 -7.60
CA PRO A 43 -10.89 15.25 -8.60
C PRO A 43 -11.17 16.54 -9.37
N SER A 44 -10.13 17.32 -9.59
CA SER A 44 -10.16 18.63 -10.21
C SER A 44 -9.38 18.65 -11.52
N PHE A 45 -9.47 19.74 -12.27
CA PHE A 45 -8.72 19.90 -13.51
C PHE A 45 -7.21 19.77 -13.24
N GLY A 46 -6.54 18.84 -13.92
CA GLY A 46 -5.13 18.52 -13.70
C GLY A 46 -4.90 17.27 -12.83
N ASP A 47 -5.88 16.83 -12.05
CA ASP A 47 -5.84 15.52 -11.39
C ASP A 47 -6.09 14.42 -12.42
N TRP A 48 -5.44 13.26 -12.24
CA TRP A 48 -5.62 12.12 -13.15
C TRP A 48 -7.10 11.75 -13.32
N LEU A 49 -7.82 11.56 -12.20
CA LEU A 49 -9.26 11.25 -12.20
C LEU A 49 -10.16 12.44 -12.59
N GLY A 50 -9.62 13.66 -12.65
CA GLY A 50 -10.34 14.83 -13.15
C GLY A 50 -10.31 14.91 -14.69
N ASN A 51 -9.25 14.37 -15.29
CA ASN A 51 -9.05 14.36 -16.74
C ASN A 51 -9.40 13.01 -17.38
N HIS A 52 -9.43 11.92 -16.61
CA HIS A 52 -9.68 10.57 -17.09
C HIS A 52 -10.86 9.93 -16.38
N GLU A 53 -11.86 9.50 -17.16
CA GLU A 53 -12.99 8.73 -16.65
C GLU A 53 -12.60 7.26 -16.52
N GLU A 54 -12.36 6.81 -15.29
CA GLU A 54 -12.07 5.42 -15.00
C GLU A 54 -13.33 4.66 -14.55
N LYS A 55 -13.55 3.48 -15.13
CA LYS A 55 -14.63 2.60 -14.70
C LYS A 55 -14.29 2.00 -13.34
N ARG A 56 -15.16 2.26 -12.36
CA ARG A 56 -15.06 1.64 -11.03
C ARG A 56 -15.09 0.12 -11.13
N GLN A 57 -14.29 -0.56 -10.30
CA GLN A 57 -14.36 -1.99 -10.10
C GLN A 57 -15.08 -2.28 -8.78
N THR A 58 -16.19 -3.02 -8.81
CA THR A 58 -16.83 -3.51 -7.58
C THR A 58 -16.13 -4.77 -7.08
N MET A 59 -16.32 -5.14 -5.81
CA MET A 59 -15.77 -6.39 -5.27
C MET A 59 -16.21 -7.62 -6.08
N LYS A 60 -17.49 -7.68 -6.45
CA LYS A 60 -18.02 -8.75 -7.33
C LYS A 60 -17.33 -8.78 -8.70
N LEU A 61 -17.07 -7.61 -9.29
CA LEU A 61 -16.32 -7.49 -10.54
C LEU A 61 -14.87 -7.95 -10.37
N PHE A 62 -14.23 -7.63 -9.25
CA PHE A 62 -12.88 -8.09 -8.91
C PHE A 62 -12.83 -9.62 -8.76
N GLU A 63 -13.78 -10.22 -8.04
CA GLU A 63 -13.84 -11.66 -7.83
C GLU A 63 -14.05 -12.45 -9.13
N CYS A 64 -14.90 -11.94 -10.01
CA CYS A 64 -15.24 -12.53 -11.31
C CYS A 64 -14.21 -12.22 -12.40
N ASN A 65 -13.25 -11.33 -12.14
CA ASN A 65 -12.21 -10.99 -13.11
C ASN A 65 -11.35 -12.24 -13.39
N LYS A 66 -11.34 -12.71 -14.64
CA LYS A 66 -10.51 -13.88 -15.04
C LYS A 66 -9.05 -13.49 -15.25
N SER A 67 -8.78 -12.19 -15.40
CA SER A 67 -7.45 -11.59 -15.50
C SER A 67 -6.93 -11.16 -14.12
N LYS A 68 -7.18 -11.95 -13.07
CA LYS A 68 -6.48 -11.74 -11.80
C LYS A 68 -4.98 -11.80 -12.09
N ALA A 69 -4.24 -10.81 -11.56
CA ALA A 69 -2.79 -10.78 -11.55
C ALA A 69 -2.27 -11.88 -10.61
N VAL A 70 -2.48 -13.13 -11.02
CA VAL A 70 -1.92 -14.32 -10.40
C VAL A 70 -0.69 -14.67 -11.23
N PRO A 71 0.39 -15.12 -10.59
CA PRO A 71 1.57 -15.59 -11.31
C PRO A 71 1.18 -16.68 -12.31
N ARG A 72 1.48 -16.50 -13.59
CA ARG A 72 1.04 -17.41 -14.68
C ARG A 72 2.09 -17.52 -15.76
N GLY A 73 2.23 -18.73 -16.31
CA GLY A 73 3.17 -19.00 -17.40
C GLY A 73 4.61 -18.66 -16.99
N THR A 74 5.22 -17.73 -17.72
CA THR A 74 6.58 -17.22 -17.48
C THR A 74 6.64 -16.07 -16.47
N HIS A 75 5.50 -15.53 -16.03
CA HIS A 75 5.44 -14.39 -15.11
C HIS A 75 5.27 -14.90 -13.67
N LYS A 76 6.38 -15.39 -13.10
CA LYS A 76 6.42 -16.00 -11.77
C LYS A 76 7.38 -15.30 -10.80
N THR A 77 8.06 -14.25 -11.22
CA THR A 77 9.08 -13.60 -10.40
C THR A 77 8.68 -12.15 -10.13
N ILE A 78 8.67 -11.76 -8.87
CA ILE A 78 8.54 -10.37 -8.43
C ILE A 78 9.95 -9.85 -8.19
N TYR A 79 10.33 -8.79 -8.90
CA TYR A 79 11.59 -8.10 -8.66
C TYR A 79 11.36 -6.93 -7.71
N ILE A 80 12.01 -6.98 -6.55
CA ILE A 80 12.05 -5.85 -5.62
C ILE A 80 13.32 -5.07 -5.88
N HIS A 81 13.18 -3.81 -6.29
CA HIS A 81 14.31 -2.92 -6.53
C HIS A 81 14.28 -1.77 -5.52
N PRO A 82 15.11 -1.82 -4.45
CA PRO A 82 15.19 -0.72 -3.50
C PRO A 82 15.75 0.52 -4.19
N VAL A 83 15.10 1.68 -4.03
CA VAL A 83 15.55 2.94 -4.62
C VAL A 83 15.76 3.98 -3.52
N GLY A 84 16.98 4.48 -3.41
CA GLY A 84 17.40 5.52 -2.48
C GLY A 84 17.94 5.00 -1.16
N SER A 85 17.99 5.89 -0.17
CA SER A 85 18.50 5.59 1.16
C SER A 85 17.36 5.27 2.11
N PHE A 86 17.43 4.11 2.76
CA PHE A 86 16.44 3.68 3.74
C PHE A 86 16.98 3.90 5.16
N ASN A 87 16.17 4.51 6.01
CA ASN A 87 16.46 4.55 7.44
C ASN A 87 15.96 3.24 8.06
N HIS A 88 16.87 2.35 8.46
CA HIS A 88 16.56 1.03 9.02
C HIS A 88 15.67 1.07 10.27
N SER A 89 15.61 2.17 11.02
CA SER A 89 14.71 2.27 12.19
C SER A 89 13.27 2.66 11.84
N ARG A 90 13.02 3.08 10.59
CA ARG A 90 11.70 3.52 10.10
C ARG A 90 11.19 2.71 8.92
N ALA A 91 12.09 2.09 8.17
CA ALA A 91 11.75 1.24 7.04
C ALA A 91 11.40 -0.18 7.52
N ALA A 92 10.43 -0.81 6.85
CA ALA A 92 10.18 -2.22 7.05
C ALA A 92 11.42 -3.04 6.61
N PRO A 93 11.81 -4.08 7.36
CA PRO A 93 12.88 -4.99 6.96
C PRO A 93 12.59 -5.63 5.59
N LEU A 94 13.58 -5.66 4.69
CA LEU A 94 13.41 -6.14 3.31
C LEU A 94 13.08 -7.64 3.25
N ASP A 95 13.65 -8.43 4.14
CA ASP A 95 13.38 -9.84 4.32
C ASP A 95 11.89 -10.10 4.63
N VAL A 96 11.29 -9.30 5.50
CA VAL A 96 9.86 -9.37 5.81
C VAL A 96 9.00 -9.04 4.58
N ILE A 97 9.40 -8.04 3.79
CA ILE A 97 8.68 -7.67 2.56
C ILE A 97 8.76 -8.82 1.53
N ILE A 98 9.94 -9.44 1.39
CA ILE A 98 10.17 -10.58 0.50
C ILE A 98 9.29 -11.76 0.93
N GLU A 99 9.35 -12.15 2.21
CA GLU A 99 8.56 -13.25 2.75
C GLU A 99 7.06 -13.01 2.56
N PHE A 100 6.58 -11.83 2.94
CA PHE A 100 5.18 -11.46 2.76
C PHE A 100 4.74 -11.55 1.30
N SER A 101 5.59 -11.07 0.37
CA SER A 101 5.30 -11.10 -1.07
C SER A 101 5.20 -12.53 -1.60
N CYS A 102 6.11 -13.43 -1.19
CA CYS A 102 6.04 -14.86 -1.55
C CYS A 102 4.74 -15.51 -1.09
N VAL A 103 4.31 -15.23 0.15
CA VAL A 103 3.11 -15.84 0.74
C VAL A 103 1.85 -15.27 0.09
N PHE A 104 1.74 -13.95 0.01
CA PHE A 104 0.55 -13.25 -0.47
C PHE A 104 0.30 -13.52 -1.96
N PHE A 105 1.35 -13.46 -2.78
CA PHE A 105 1.29 -13.80 -4.19
C PHE A 105 1.62 -15.28 -4.40
N SER A 106 0.89 -16.15 -3.71
CA SER A 106 1.15 -17.58 -3.65
C SER A 106 1.51 -18.17 -5.03
N GLY A 107 2.76 -18.62 -5.18
CA GLY A 107 3.30 -19.14 -6.44
C GLY A 107 4.22 -18.19 -7.22
N CYS A 108 4.55 -17.02 -6.66
CA CYS A 108 5.67 -16.19 -7.12
C CYS A 108 6.95 -16.47 -6.34
N GLU A 109 8.07 -16.49 -7.07
CA GLU A 109 9.40 -16.26 -6.54
C GLU A 109 9.61 -14.75 -6.39
N VAL A 110 10.40 -14.33 -5.41
CA VAL A 110 10.74 -12.93 -5.20
C VAL A 110 12.25 -12.78 -5.25
N GLU A 111 12.73 -11.92 -6.14
CA GLU A 111 14.15 -11.63 -6.30
C GLU A 111 14.43 -10.19 -5.89
N LEU A 112 15.39 -10.01 -4.99
CA LEU A 112 15.87 -8.69 -4.58
C LEU A 112 16.96 -8.23 -5.56
N LEU A 113 16.70 -7.11 -6.22
CA LEU A 113 17.69 -6.43 -7.05
C LEU A 113 18.59 -5.52 -6.20
N PRO A 114 19.78 -5.16 -6.71
CA PRO A 114 20.66 -4.22 -6.03
C PRO A 114 19.96 -2.89 -5.72
N CYS A 115 20.36 -2.24 -4.64
CA CYS A 115 19.82 -0.91 -4.32
C CYS A 115 20.30 0.13 -5.34
N MET A 116 19.39 0.88 -5.94
CA MET A 116 19.70 2.01 -6.82
C MET A 116 19.70 3.32 -6.04
N GLY A 117 20.68 4.19 -6.29
CA GLY A 117 20.61 5.57 -5.82
C GLY A 117 19.43 6.33 -6.46
N VAL A 118 18.87 7.31 -5.75
CA VAL A 118 17.93 8.26 -6.38
C VAL A 118 18.78 9.24 -7.19
N GLY A 119 19.03 8.89 -8.45
CA GLY A 119 19.71 9.74 -9.44
C GLY A 119 18.76 10.04 -10.60
N VAL A 120 18.66 11.30 -11.00
CA VAL A 120 18.09 11.67 -12.30
C VAL A 120 19.07 11.17 -13.37
N GLY A 121 18.92 9.90 -13.75
CA GLY A 121 19.77 9.23 -14.74
C GLY A 121 21.18 8.90 -14.24
N VAL A 122 21.70 7.78 -14.77
CA VAL A 122 23.08 7.26 -14.70
C VAL A 122 23.35 6.25 -13.57
N GLU A 123 23.93 5.14 -14.04
CA GLU A 123 24.34 3.90 -13.38
C GLU A 123 25.19 4.11 -12.13
N VAL A 124 24.99 3.25 -11.13
CA VAL A 124 25.96 3.04 -10.05
C VAL A 124 26.28 1.56 -9.96
N ALA A 125 27.55 1.24 -10.15
CA ALA A 125 28.11 -0.09 -10.04
C ALA A 125 27.90 -0.63 -8.61
N VAL A 126 27.45 -1.89 -8.54
CA VAL A 126 27.25 -2.62 -7.30
C VAL A 126 28.61 -3.15 -6.85
N GLU A 127 29.21 -2.56 -5.82
CA GLU A 127 30.26 -3.24 -5.07
C GLU A 127 29.62 -4.07 -3.95
N GLU A 128 30.00 -5.34 -3.93
CA GLU A 128 29.56 -6.38 -3.00
C GLU A 128 29.73 -5.94 -1.54
N ILE A 129 28.65 -6.00 -0.76
CA ILE A 129 28.74 -5.90 0.69
C ILE A 129 28.75 -7.32 1.27
N ASN A 130 29.96 -7.88 1.38
CA ASN A 130 30.22 -8.98 2.30
C ASN A 130 30.19 -8.43 3.74
N THR A 131 29.35 -8.98 4.61
CA THR A 131 29.71 -9.62 5.90
C THR A 131 28.43 -10.18 6.54
#